data_AF-A0A1Y3NFY9-F1
#
_entry.id   AF-A0A1Y3NFY9-F1
#
_cell.length_a   1.000
_cell.length_b   1.000
_cell.length_c   1.000
_cell.angle_alpha   90.00
_cell.angle_beta   90.00
_cell.angle_gamma   90.00
#
_symmetry.space_group_name_H-M   'P 1'
#
loop_
_entity.id
_entity.type
_entity.pdbx_description
1 polymer ?
#
loop_
_entity_poly.entity_id
_entity_poly.type
_entity_poly.pdbx_seq_one_letter_code
_entity_poly.pdbx_strand_id
1 'polypeptide(L)' 'FNEEQIQRYEVYRRSTLPKAAMKRLVQSILNQSVSNSMGIVVGGFSKIFLGEIVEKARDVMEDWGDEGAIRPEHLREAYR' A
#
# COMPACT_ATOMS: atom_id res chain seq x y z
N PHE A 1 -1.08 -8.84 -22.98
CA PHE A 1 -1.86 -8.24 -21.89
C PHE A 1 -3.30 -8.69 -22.04
N ASN A 2 -3.90 -9.25 -20.99
CA ASN A 2 -5.32 -9.61 -20.95
C ASN A 2 -6.15 -8.52 -20.23
N GLU A 3 -7.48 -8.60 -20.34
CA GLU A 3 -8.40 -7.61 -19.76
C GLU A 3 -8.22 -7.46 -18.25
N GLU A 4 -7.99 -8.59 -17.55
CA GLU A 4 -7.76 -8.61 -16.12
C GLU A 4 -6.47 -7.87 -15.72
N GLN A 5 -5.38 -8.05 -16.48
CA GLN A 5 -4.12 -7.33 -16.27
C GLN A 5 -4.29 -5.82 -16.45
N ILE A 6 -5.08 -5.40 -17.44
CA ILE A 6 -5.39 -3.97 -17.67
C ILE A 6 -6.20 -3.43 -16.49
N GLN A 7 -7.21 -4.16 -16.02
CA GLN A 7 -8.01 -3.77 -14.87
C GLN A 7 -7.17 -3.61 -13.60
N ARG A 8 -6.27 -4.56 -13.31
CA ARG A 8 -5.34 -4.48 -12.17
C ARG A 8 -4.42 -3.26 -12.28
N TYR A 9 -3.86 -3.02 -13.46
CA TYR A 9 -2.99 -1.86 -13.70
C TYR A 9 -3.72 -0.53 -13.50
N GLU A 10 -4.95 -0.40 -14.01
CA GLU A 10 -5.75 0.82 -13.82
C GLU A 10 -6.08 1.07 -12.34
N VAL A 11 -6.42 0.01 -11.59
CA VAL A 11 -6.61 0.09 -10.14
C VAL A 11 -5.33 0.57 -9.46
N TYR A 12 -4.18 -0.06 -9.75
CA TYR A 12 -2.89 0.36 -9.19
C TYR A 12 -2.56 1.84 -9.49
N ARG A 13 -2.76 2.26 -10.74
CA ARG A 13 -2.47 3.63 -11.20
C ARG A 13 -3.31 4.67 -10.47
N ARG A 14 -4.61 4.42 -10.30
CA ARG A 14 -5.55 5.37 -9.67
C ARG A 14 -5.61 5.30 -8.14
N SER A 15 -5.13 4.21 -7.53
CA SER A 15 -5.11 4.05 -6.08
C SER A 15 -4.23 5.11 -5.42
N THR A 16 -4.80 5.87 -4.48
CA THR A 16 -4.10 6.92 -3.72
C THR A 16 -4.60 6.95 -2.28
N LEU A 17 -3.72 7.37 -1.36
CA LEU A 17 -4.10 7.61 0.03
C LEU A 17 -4.67 9.03 0.18
N PRO A 18 -5.79 9.23 0.90
CA PRO A 18 -6.39 10.55 1.03
C PRO A 18 -5.43 11.55 1.73
N LYS A 19 -4.99 12.57 1.00
CA LYS A 19 -4.07 13.62 1.48
C LYS A 19 -4.50 14.22 2.82
N ALA A 20 -5.80 14.48 3.00
CA ALA A 20 -6.33 15.07 4.23
C ALA A 20 -6.19 14.12 5.43
N ALA A 21 -6.42 12.82 5.24
CA ALA A 21 -6.25 11.82 6.29
C ALA A 21 -4.76 11.66 6.66
N MET A 22 -3.88 11.58 5.67
CA MET A 22 -2.43 11.51 5.89
C MET A 22 -1.91 12.74 6.64
N LYS A 23 -2.35 13.94 6.25
CA LYS A 23 -2.00 15.18 6.97
C LYS A 23 -2.44 15.12 8.44
N ARG A 24 -3.70 14.74 8.72
CA ARG A 24 -4.23 14.64 10.09
C ARG A 24 -3.42 13.64 10.93
N LEU A 25 -3.05 12.50 10.36
CA LEU A 25 -2.22 11.50 11.04
C LEU A 25 -0.84 12.05 11.41
N VAL A 26 -0.17 12.73 10.48
CA VAL A 26 1.15 13.33 10.76
C VAL A 26 1.03 14.42 11.84
N GLN A 27 -0.01 15.25 11.79
CA GLN A 27 -0.26 16.26 12.82
C GLN A 27 -0.50 15.65 14.20
N SER A 28 -1.26 14.56 14.29
CA SER A 28 -1.52 13.89 15.58
C SER A 28 -0.26 13.27 16.18
N ILE A 29 0.65 12.76 15.34
CA ILE A 29 1.91 12.16 15.81
C ILE A 29 2.90 13.24 16.27
N LEU A 30 3.06 14.31 15.48
CA LEU A 30 4.03 15.36 15.77
C LEU A 30 3.52 16.42 16.75
N ASN A 31 2.22 16.39 17.07
CA ASN A 31 1.50 17.37 17.88
C ASN A 31 1.75 18.83 17.44
N GLN A 32 1.86 19.06 16.13
CA GLN A 32 2.13 20.37 15.55
C GLN A 32 1.41 20.55 14.22
N SER A 33 1.26 21.81 13.80
CA SER A 33 0.73 22.13 12.47
C SER A 33 1.74 21.73 11.39
N VAL A 34 1.27 21.11 10.30
CA VAL A 34 2.12 20.72 9.16
C VAL A 34 1.57 21.27 7.86
N SER A 35 2.45 21.41 6.87
CA SER A 35 2.09 21.89 5.54
C SER A 35 1.14 20.92 4.81
N ASN A 36 0.38 21.43 3.84
CA ASN A 36 -0.46 20.56 3.00
C ASN A 36 0.38 19.58 2.17
N SER A 37 1.61 19.94 1.81
CA SER A 37 2.53 19.07 1.05
C SER A 37 2.91 17.82 1.82
N MET A 38 2.91 17.87 3.16
CA MET A 38 3.26 16.72 4.00
C MET A 38 2.34 15.51 3.76
N GLY A 39 1.04 15.73 3.59
CA GLY A 39 0.09 14.65 3.29
C GLY A 39 0.33 13.97 1.93
N ILE A 40 0.90 14.69 0.96
CA ILE A 40 1.27 14.12 -0.36
C ILE A 40 2.53 13.27 -0.21
N VAL A 41 3.55 13.80 0.46
CA VAL A 41 4.84 13.12 0.65
C VAL A 41 4.65 11.81 1.41
N VAL A 42 3.96 11.86 2.56
CA VAL A 42 3.68 10.66 3.35
C VAL A 42 2.78 9.69 2.59
N GLY A 43 1.75 10.19 1.89
CA GLY A 43 0.92 9.34 1.02
C GLY A 43 1.73 8.61 -0.07
N GLY A 44 2.74 9.27 -0.64
CA GLY A 44 3.66 8.68 -1.62
C GLY A 44 4.51 7.57 -1.03
N PHE A 45 5.21 7.82 0.09
CA PHE A 45 6.00 6.80 0.78
C PHE A 45 5.15 5.63 1.25
N SER A 46 3.98 5.89 1.80
CA SER A 46 3.04 4.83 2.20
C SER A 46 2.56 4.01 1.01
N LYS A 47 2.36 4.61 -0.18
CA LYS A 47 1.99 3.85 -1.39
C LYS A 47 3.13 2.93 -1.86
N ILE A 48 4.38 3.39 -1.77
CA ILE A 48 5.56 2.56 -2.08
C ILE A 48 5.61 1.36 -1.14
N PHE A 49 5.54 1.61 0.17
CA PHE A 49 5.53 0.55 1.18
C PHE A 49 4.39 -0.46 0.96
N LEU A 50 3.17 0.01 0.66
CA LEU A 50 2.03 -0.86 0.37
C LEU A 50 2.24 -1.71 -0.89
N GLY A 51 2.95 -1.21 -1.90
CA GLY A 51 3.33 -1.99 -3.08
C GLY A 51 4.28 -3.12 -2.70
N GLU A 52 5.39 -2.76 -2.03
CA GLU A 52 6.43 -3.70 -1.63
C GLU A 52 5.90 -4.84 -0.74
N ILE A 53 5.05 -4.52 0.25
CA ILE A 53 4.51 -5.54 1.16
C ILE A 53 3.51 -6.46 0.46
N VAL A 54 2.74 -5.95 -0.51
CA VAL A 54 1.81 -6.77 -1.30
C VAL A 54 2.56 -7.67 -2.26
N GLU A 55 3.63 -7.19 -2.89
CA GLU A 55 4.52 -7.99 -3.73
C GLU A 55 5.16 -9.11 -2.92
N LYS A 56 5.79 -8.81 -1.78
CA LYS A 56 6.36 -9.83 -0.90
C LYS A 56 5.34 -10.84 -0.39
N ALA A 57 4.13 -10.38 -0.03
CA ALA A 57 3.07 -11.29 0.41
C ALA A 57 2.55 -12.17 -0.73
N ARG A 58 2.67 -11.72 -1.98
CA ARG A 58 2.39 -12.54 -3.14
C ARG A 58 3.45 -13.62 -3.32
N ASP A 59 4.73 -13.27 -3.18
CA ASP A 59 5.84 -14.21 -3.25
C ASP A 59 5.71 -15.30 -2.18
N VAL A 60 5.44 -14.93 -0.92
CA VAL A 60 5.20 -15.90 0.18
C VAL A 60 4.05 -16.85 -0.16
N MET A 61 2.94 -16.32 -0.70
CA MET A 61 1.79 -17.14 -1.06
C MET A 61 2.15 -18.16 -2.15
N GLU A 62 2.93 -17.74 -3.15
CA GLU A 62 3.41 -18.61 -4.23
C GLU A 62 4.39 -19.67 -3.71
N ASP A 63 5.30 -19.30 -2.81
CA ASP A 63 6.24 -20.22 -2.15
C ASP A 63 5.53 -21.27 -1.29
N TRP A 64 4.38 -20.92 -0.71
CA TRP A 64 3.57 -21.85 0.10
C TRP A 64 2.62 -22.71 -0.76
N GLY A 65 2.57 -22.48 -2.08
CA GLY A 65 1.66 -23.19 -2.98
C GLY A 65 0.19 -22.83 -2.78
N ASP A 66 -0.08 -21.65 -2.20
CA ASP A 66 -1.43 -21.15 -1.95
C ASP A 66 -2.00 -20.43 -3.17
N GLU A 67 -3.33 -20.52 -3.34
CA GLU A 67 -4.04 -19.84 -4.43
C GLU A 67 -5.11 -18.87 -3.91
N GLY A 68 -5.51 -17.94 -4.79
CA GLY A 68 -6.55 -16.96 -4.51
C GLY A 68 -6.02 -15.64 -3.94
N ALA A 69 -6.76 -15.09 -2.97
CA ALA A 69 -6.47 -13.79 -2.37
C ALA A 69 -5.38 -13.89 -1.29
N ILE A 70 -4.57 -12.83 -1.16
CA ILE A 70 -3.57 -12.71 -0.09
C ILE A 70 -4.29 -12.80 1.27
N ARG A 71 -3.85 -13.73 2.11
CA ARG A 71 -4.39 -13.97 3.45
C ARG A 71 -3.53 -13.30 4.53
N PRO A 72 -4.06 -13.07 5.74
CA PRO A 72 -3.32 -12.37 6.80
C PRO A 72 -1.97 -13.00 7.18
N GLU A 73 -1.81 -14.31 7.04
CA GLU A 73 -0.56 -15.05 7.26
C GLU A 73 0.52 -14.70 6.24
N HIS A 74 0.18 -14.50 4.96
CA HIS A 74 1.15 -14.10 3.93
C HIS A 74 1.67 -12.69 4.20
N LEU A 75 0.78 -11.76 4.59
CA LEU A 75 1.18 -10.39 4.98
C LEU A 75 2.05 -10.37 6.23
N ARG A 76 1.75 -11.23 7.22
CA ARG A 76 2.55 -11.33 8.44
C ARG A 76 3.94 -11.89 8.16
N GLU A 77 4.05 -12.87 7.28
CA GLU A 77 5.34 -13.43 6.87
C GLU A 77 6.14 -12.43 6.03
N ALA A 78 5.50 -11.74 5.08
CA ALA A 78 6.13 -10.71 4.26
C ALA A 78 6.70 -9.53 5.06
N TYR A 79 6.20 -9.32 6.28
CA TYR A 79 6.66 -8.27 7.19
C TYR A 79 7.78 -8.73 8.14
N ARG A 80 8.01 -10.04 8.29
CA ARG A 80 9.10 -10.58 9.13
C ARG A 80 10.46 -10.30 8.49
#